data_AF-A0A3D0PC96-F1
#
_entry.id   AF-A0A3D0PC96-F1
#
_cell.length_a   1.000
_cell.length_b   1.000
_cell.length_c   1.000
_cell.angle_alpha   90.00
_cell.angle_beta   90.00
_cell.angle_gamma   90.00
#
_symmetry.space_group_name_H-M   'P 1'
#
loop_
_entity.id
_entity.type
_entity.pdbx_description
1 polymer ?
#
loop_
_entity_poly.entity_id
_entity_poly.type
_entity_poly.pdbx_seq_one_letter_code
_entity_poly.pdbx_strand_id
1 'polypeptide(L)' 'MQRIRREDALEAMERGAVLQAYSAGETIFISKRHGLWDWQRDGIPGWLLPELDDAGLLPEALKTA' A
#
# COMPACT_ATOMS: atom_id res chain seq x y z
N MET A 1 5.22 -13.86 3.88
CA MET A 1 4.96 -12.45 3.54
C MET A 1 5.73 -11.55 4.50
N GLN A 2 6.69 -10.78 4.01
CA GLN A 2 7.41 -9.82 4.86
C GLN A 2 6.53 -8.59 5.08
N ARG A 3 6.40 -8.18 6.34
CA ARG A 3 5.49 -7.10 6.78
C ARG A 3 6.24 -5.77 6.63
N ILE A 4 5.92 -5.00 5.60
CA ILE A 4 6.41 -3.62 5.46
C ILE A 4 5.90 -2.80 6.66
N ARG A 5 6.74 -1.94 7.24
CA ARG A 5 6.29 -0.97 8.24
C ARG A 5 5.96 0.35 7.54
N ARG A 6 4.98 1.07 8.08
CA ARG A 6 4.56 2.39 7.56
C ARG A 6 5.73 3.35 7.39
N GLU A 7 6.63 3.41 8.37
CA GLU A 7 7.79 4.31 8.35
C GLU A 7 8.76 4.00 7.20
N ASP A 8 9.05 2.72 6.95
CA ASP A 8 9.91 2.30 5.83
C ASP A 8 9.31 2.67 4.47
N ALA A 9 7.97 2.64 4.36
CA ALA A 9 7.27 3.00 3.13
C ALA A 9 7.18 4.51 2.92
N LEU A 10 6.90 5.25 4.00
CA LEU A 10 6.76 6.70 3.96
C LEU A 10 8.11 7.43 3.84
N GLU A 11 9.21 6.78 4.18
CA GLU A 11 10.56 7.30 3.90
C GLU A 11 10.80 7.46 2.39
N ALA A 12 10.23 6.56 1.58
CA ALA A 12 10.44 6.55 0.13
C ALA A 12 9.38 7.36 -0.65
N MET A 13 8.13 7.40 -0.18
CA MET A 13 7.02 8.08 -0.85
C MET A 13 6.01 8.66 0.14
N GLU A 14 5.45 9.84 -0.18
CA GLU A 14 4.37 10.43 0.61
C GLU A 14 3.08 9.59 0.57
N ARG A 15 2.32 9.60 1.67
CA ARG A 15 1.05 8.84 1.82
C ARG A 15 0.11 9.03 0.64
N GLY A 16 -0.08 10.27 0.20
CA GLY A 16 -0.99 10.60 -0.91
C GLY A 16 -0.57 9.92 -2.22
N ALA A 17 0.73 9.88 -2.51
CA ALA A 17 1.25 9.23 -3.72
C ALA A 17 1.06 7.71 -3.67
N VAL A 18 1.21 7.09 -2.50
CA VAL A 18 0.94 5.66 -2.30
C VAL A 18 -0.53 5.33 -2.54
N LEU A 19 -1.45 6.14 -1.99
CA LEU A 19 -2.89 5.97 -2.16
C LEU A 19 -3.32 6.17 -3.63
N GLN A 20 -2.77 7.18 -4.30
CA GLN A 20 -3.04 7.45 -5.70
C GLN A 20 -2.57 6.27 -6.58
N ALA A 21 -1.36 5.77 -6.36
CA ALA A 21 -0.83 4.66 -7.12
C ALA A 21 -1.61 3.36 -6.87
N TYR A 22 -2.04 3.12 -5.62
CA TYR A 22 -2.94 2.01 -5.32
C TYR A 22 -4.26 2.13 -6.10
N SER A 23 -4.89 3.32 -6.08
CA SER A 23 -6.13 3.59 -6.82
C SER A 23 -5.98 3.42 -8.33
N ALA A 24 -4.82 3.79 -8.88
CA ALA A 24 -4.48 3.62 -10.29
C ALA A 24 -4.02 2.19 -10.64
N GLY A 25 -3.78 1.32 -9.65
CA GLY A 25 -3.20 -0.01 -9.85
C GLY A 25 -1.74 0.02 -10.33
N GLU A 26 -1.04 1.13 -10.12
CA GLU A 26 0.34 1.33 -10.57
C GLU A 26 1.36 0.71 -9.62
N THR A 27 2.38 0.06 -10.19
CA THR A 27 3.51 -0.46 -9.42
C THR A 27 4.34 0.69 -8.84
N ILE A 28 4.66 0.66 -7.55
CA ILE A 28 5.42 1.73 -6.89
C ILE A 28 6.74 1.24 -6.32
N PHE A 29 7.72 2.13 -6.19
CA PHE A 29 8.91 1.84 -5.40
C PHE A 29 8.66 2.16 -3.93
N ILE A 30 8.27 1.16 -3.16
CA ILE A 30 7.76 1.37 -1.79
C ILE A 30 8.88 1.58 -0.77
N SER A 31 10.07 1.02 -0.96
CA SER A 31 11.24 1.28 -0.10
C SER A 31 12.52 0.75 -0.73
N LYS A 32 13.69 1.22 -0.26
CA LYS A 32 14.99 0.68 -0.68
C LYS A 32 15.17 -0.82 -0.38
N ARG A 33 14.49 -1.32 0.66
CA ARG A 33 14.59 -2.72 1.11
C ARG A 33 13.71 -3.67 0.33
N HIS A 34 12.53 -3.21 -0.09
CA HIS A 34 11.54 -4.03 -0.78
C HIS A 34 11.50 -3.78 -2.29
N GLY A 35 11.99 -2.63 -2.76
CA GLY A 35 12.04 -2.29 -4.17
C GLY A 35 10.67 -1.95 -4.75
N LEU A 36 10.43 -2.40 -5.98
CA LEU A 36 9.16 -2.29 -6.69
C LEU A 36 8.11 -3.19 -6.06
N TRP A 37 6.95 -2.62 -5.76
CA TRP A 37 5.80 -3.23 -5.14
C TRP A 37 4.66 -3.32 -6.14
N ASP A 38 4.19 -4.55 -6.36
CA ASP A 38 3.05 -4.84 -7.21
C ASP A 38 1.86 -5.24 -6.32
N TRP A 39 0.77 -4.47 -6.37
CA TRP A 39 -0.39 -4.68 -5.51
C TRP A 39 -1.09 -6.01 -5.74
N GLN A 40 -1.05 -6.55 -6.97
CA GLN A 40 -1.68 -7.81 -7.32
C GLN A 40 -0.81 -9.01 -6.89
N ARG A 41 0.51 -8.88 -7.02
CA ARG A 41 1.47 -9.93 -6.69
C ARG A 41 1.83 -9.97 -5.21
N ASP A 42 2.12 -8.81 -4.63
CA ASP A 42 2.64 -8.66 -3.26
C ASP A 42 1.52 -8.37 -2.24
N GLY A 43 0.34 -7.94 -2.72
CA GLY A 43 -0.83 -7.66 -1.91
C GLY A 43 -0.79 -6.28 -1.25
N ILE A 44 -1.80 -6.00 -0.42
CA ILE A 44 -1.90 -4.74 0.32
C ILE A 44 -1.16 -4.89 1.65
N PRO A 45 -0.16 -4.02 1.94
CA PRO A 45 0.48 -4.02 3.25
C PRO A 45 -0.53 -3.76 4.37
N GLY A 46 -0.47 -4.53 5.45
CA GLY A 46 -1.44 -4.42 6.54
C GLY A 46 -1.50 -3.05 7.24
N TRP A 47 -0.42 -2.26 7.19
CA TRP A 47 -0.41 -0.89 7.72
C TRP A 47 -1.14 0.11 6.81
N LEU A 48 -1.32 -0.22 5.52
CA LEU A 48 -1.99 0.61 4.53
C LEU A 48 -3.51 0.39 4.54
N LEU A 49 -3.99 -0.74 5.08
CA LEU A 49 -5.41 -1.04 5.23
C LEU A 49 -6.22 0.07 5.91
N PRO A 50 -5.86 0.58 7.12
CA PRO A 50 -6.60 1.67 7.74
C PRO A 50 -6.55 2.96 6.91
N GLU A 51 -5.44 3.24 6.22
CA GLU A 51 -5.29 4.45 5.40
C GLU A 51 -6.15 4.39 4.14
N LEU A 52 -6.37 3.19 3.58
CA LEU A 52 -7.25 2.93 2.43
C LEU A 52 -8.72 2.95 2.83
N ASP A 53 -9.05 2.46 4.02
CA ASP A 53 -10.42 2.50 4.53
C ASP A 53 -10.87 3.93 4.81
N ASP A 54 -10.00 4.72 5.46
CA ASP A 54 -10.17 6.16 5.70
C ASP A 54 -10.34 6.94 4.39
N ALA A 55 -9.59 6.56 3.35
CA ALA A 55 -9.70 7.15 2.01
C ALA A 55 -10.89 6.62 1.19
N GLY A 56 -11.65 5.63 1.69
CA GLY A 56 -12.74 4.98 0.94
C GLY A 56 -12.28 4.13 -0.25
N LEU A 57 -10.99 3.81 -0.33
CA LEU A 57 -10.35 3.03 -1.39
C LEU A 57 -10.26 1.54 -1.06
N LEU A 58 -10.56 1.14 0.17
CA LEU A 58 -10.47 -0.27 0.57
C LEU A 58 -11.53 -1.12 -0.18
N PRO A 59 -11.12 -2.20 -0.88
CA PRO A 59 -12.04 -3.08 -1.58
C PRO A 59 -13.04 -3.71 -0.60
N GLU A 60 -14.31 -3.82 -0.98
CA GLU A 60 -15.34 -4.47 -0.15
C GLU A 60 -14.95 -5.90 0.26
N ALA A 61 -14.25 -6.63 -0.62
CA ALA A 61 -13.74 -7.97 -0.35
C ALA A 61 -12.77 -8.07 0.85
N LEU A 62 -12.13 -6.96 1.24
CA LEU A 62 -11.22 -6.89 2.38
C LEU A 62 -11.86 -6.27 3.62
N LYS A 63 -13.09 -5.74 3.52
CA LYS A 63 -13.84 -5.15 4.65
C LYS A 63 -14.51 -6.20 5.54
N THR A 64 -14.64 -7.44 5.07
CA THR A 64 -15.41 -8.51 5.73
C THR A 64 -14.55 -9.60 6.40
N ALA A 65 -13.23 -9.40 6.52
CA ALA A 65 -12.29 -10.37 7.09
C ALA A 65 -12.03 -10.15 8.59
#